data_AF-A0A2G8K4J2-F1
#
_entry.id   AF-A0A2G8K4J2-F1
#
_cell.length_a   1.000
_cell.length_b   1.000
_cell.length_c   1.000
_cell.angle_alpha   90.00
_cell.angle_beta   90.00
_cell.angle_gamma   90.00
#
_symmetry.space_group_name_H-M   'P 1'
#
loop_
_entity.id
_entity.type
_entity.pdbx_description
1 polymer ?
#
loop_
_entity_poly.entity_id
_entity_poly.type
_entity_poly.pdbx_seq_one_letter_code
_entity_poly.pdbx_strand_id
1 'polypeptide(L)'
;KLRNHFSKWGHVVDVEVKRGYDKRSRGFGFVLFQDAEGCAKALAAGKHELDQKTIDPKMAVAVTKPKKLFVGGISHEVTVDDIKEYFGKFGT
;
A
#
# COMPACT_ATOMS: atom_id res chain seq x y z
N LYS A 1 -7.90 -14.51 1.03
CA LYS A 1 -6.94 -15.38 1.74
C LYS A 1 -6.12 -14.60 2.77
N LEU A 2 -5.25 -13.67 2.36
CA LEU A 2 -4.49 -12.80 3.27
C LEU A 2 -5.38 -12.08 4.30
N ARG A 3 -6.45 -11.40 3.86
CA ARG A 3 -7.42 -10.77 4.79
C ARG A 3 -7.93 -11.74 5.86
N ASN A 4 -8.52 -12.85 5.45
CA ASN A 4 -9.09 -13.84 6.38
C ASN A 4 -8.04 -14.45 7.33
N HIS A 5 -6.81 -14.61 6.84
CA HIS A 5 -5.71 -15.10 7.67
C HIS A 5 -5.34 -14.04 8.73
N PHE A 6 -5.06 -12.81 8.29
CA PHE A 6 -4.62 -11.71 9.15
C PHE A 6 -5.71 -11.13 10.06
N SER A 7 -6.99 -11.38 9.75
CA SER A 7 -8.13 -11.00 10.60
C SER A 7 -8.11 -11.62 11.99
N LYS A 8 -7.30 -12.66 12.22
CA LYS A 8 -7.10 -13.27 13.56
C LYS A 8 -6.38 -12.34 14.55
N TRP A 9 -5.59 -11.39 14.06
CA TRP A 9 -4.79 -10.49 14.90
C TRP A 9 -5.38 -9.09 15.02
N GLY A 10 -6.32 -8.71 14.15
CA GLY A 10 -7.00 -7.43 14.21
C GLY A 10 -7.90 -7.18 13.01
N HIS A 11 -8.63 -6.06 13.01
CA HIS A 11 -9.45 -5.68 11.87
C HIS A 11 -8.55 -5.23 10.71
N VAL A 12 -8.63 -5.93 9.59
CA VAL A 12 -7.90 -5.59 8.37
C VAL A 12 -8.75 -4.59 7.58
N VAL A 13 -8.19 -3.41 7.28
CA VAL A 13 -8.84 -2.36 6.47
C VAL A 13 -8.60 -2.64 4.99
N ASP A 14 -7.36 -2.95 4.61
CA ASP A 14 -7.00 -3.16 3.21
C ASP A 14 -5.96 -4.27 3.03
N VAL A 15 -5.96 -4.88 1.85
CA VAL A 15 -4.96 -5.89 1.45
C VAL A 15 -4.58 -5.69 0.00
N GLU A 16 -3.31 -5.40 -0.24
CA GLU A 16 -2.77 -5.21 -1.57
C GLU A 16 -1.78 -6.32 -1.90
N VAL A 17 -2.03 -7.12 -2.93
CA VAL A 17 -1.05 -8.10 -3.43
C VAL A 17 -0.34 -7.51 -4.63
N LYS A 18 0.99 -7.35 -4.55
CA LYS A 18 1.75 -6.85 -5.69
C LYS A 18 1.84 -7.95 -6.76
N ARG A 19 1.35 -7.63 -7.95
CA ARG A 19 1.38 -8.51 -9.13
C ARG A 19 2.31 -7.93 -10.18
N GLY A 20 2.92 -8.79 -10.99
CA GLY A 20 3.70 -8.39 -12.15
C GLY A 20 2.80 -7.97 -13.32
N TYR A 21 3.41 -7.49 -14.40
CA TYR A 21 2.71 -7.16 -15.65
C TYR A 21 2.01 -8.39 -16.27
N ASP A 22 2.54 -9.57 -16.00
CA ASP A 22 2.02 -10.88 -16.39
C ASP A 22 0.87 -11.38 -15.50
N LYS A 23 0.32 -10.51 -14.61
CA LYS A 23 -0.75 -10.79 -13.65
C LYS A 23 -0.43 -11.87 -12.60
N ARG A 24 0.79 -12.41 -12.58
CA ARG A 24 1.25 -13.34 -11.54
C ARG A 24 1.61 -12.58 -10.28
N SER A 25 1.37 -13.20 -9.12
CA SER A 25 1.77 -12.64 -7.82
C SER A 25 3.28 -12.53 -7.75
N ARG A 26 3.80 -11.40 -7.29
CA ARG A 26 5.24 -11.20 -7.04
C ARG A 26 5.69 -11.87 -5.73
N GLY A 27 4.79 -12.57 -5.04
CA GLY A 27 5.10 -13.27 -3.80
C GLY A 27 5.08 -12.39 -2.54
N PHE A 28 4.67 -11.12 -2.66
CA PHE A 28 4.53 -10.22 -1.52
C PHE A 28 3.31 -9.30 -1.68
N GLY A 29 2.89 -8.72 -0.56
CA GLY A 29 1.77 -7.80 -0.49
C GLY A 29 1.81 -7.00 0.79
N PHE A 30 0.86 -6.08 0.91
CA PHE A 30 0.67 -5.20 2.04
C PHE A 30 -0.68 -5.52 2.69
N VAL A 31 -0.73 -5.48 4.00
CA VAL A 31 -1.96 -5.62 4.79
C VAL A 31 -2.04 -4.37 5.66
N LEU A 32 -3.10 -3.60 5.50
CA LEU A 32 -3.40 -2.44 6.32
C LEU A 32 -4.35 -2.89 7.43
N PHE A 33 -3.92 -2.78 8.67
CA PHE A 33 -4.81 -2.92 9.83
C PHE A 33 -5.48 -1.59 10.17
N GLN A 34 -6.63 -1.67 10.81
CA GLN A 34 -7.31 -0.52 11.38
C GLN A 34 -6.48 0.10 12.50
N ASP A 35 -5.92 -0.76 13.35
CA ASP A 35 -5.17 -0.38 14.54
C ASP A 35 -3.74 -0.91 14.49
N ALA A 36 -2.81 -0.14 15.07
CA ALA A 36 -1.41 -0.53 15.19
C ALA A 36 -1.23 -1.82 16.02
N GLU A 37 -2.14 -2.10 16.95
CA GLU A 37 -2.16 -3.34 17.72
C GLU A 37 -2.30 -4.59 16.83
N GLY A 38 -3.11 -4.51 15.76
CA GLY A 38 -3.28 -5.62 14.84
C GLY A 38 -1.97 -5.97 14.12
N CYS A 39 -1.23 -4.95 13.71
CA CYS A 39 0.13 -5.10 13.17
C CYS A 39 1.07 -5.71 14.20
N ALA A 40 1.11 -5.19 15.42
CA ALA A 40 2.01 -5.66 16.47
C ALA A 40 1.76 -7.13 16.82
N LYS A 41 0.49 -7.54 16.95
CA LYS A 41 0.09 -8.93 17.21
C LYS A 41 0.47 -9.87 16.06
N ALA A 42 0.24 -9.45 14.81
CA ALA A 42 0.62 -10.23 13.64
C ALA A 42 2.15 -10.40 13.49
N LEU A 43 2.93 -9.37 13.88
CA LEU A 43 4.39 -9.43 13.89
C LEU A 43 4.94 -10.26 15.04
N ALA A 44 4.33 -10.17 16.23
CA ALA A 44 4.71 -10.96 17.39
C ALA A 44 4.47 -12.46 17.19
N ALA A 45 3.49 -12.83 16.35
CA ALA A 45 3.28 -14.21 15.93
C ALA A 45 4.42 -14.77 15.03
N GLY A 46 5.32 -13.92 14.54
CA GLY A 46 6.49 -14.33 13.78
C GLY A 46 6.15 -14.80 12.36
N LYS A 47 6.54 -16.04 12.02
CA LYS A 47 6.30 -16.63 10.69
C LYS A 47 4.91 -17.22 10.61
N HIS A 48 4.24 -17.02 9.49
CA HIS A 48 2.89 -17.53 9.24
C HIS A 48 2.91 -18.53 8.08
N GLU A 49 1.91 -19.39 8.00
CA GLU A 49 1.74 -20.32 6.88
C GLU A 49 0.44 -20.04 6.14
N LEU A 50 0.53 -19.83 4.83
CA LEU A 50 -0.61 -19.58 3.96
C LEU A 50 -0.42 -20.35 2.64
N ASP A 51 -1.40 -21.19 2.27
CA ASP A 51 -1.35 -22.01 1.05
C ASP A 51 -0.06 -22.85 0.93
N GLN A 52 0.35 -23.50 2.03
CA GLN A 52 1.61 -24.28 2.14
C GLN A 52 2.88 -23.47 1.87
N LYS A 53 2.80 -22.13 1.96
CA LYS A 53 3.96 -21.23 1.90
C LYS A 53 4.13 -20.51 3.22
N THR A 54 5.36 -20.51 3.71
CA THR A 54 5.76 -19.66 4.83
C THR A 54 5.83 -18.20 4.37
N ILE A 55 5.11 -17.32 5.07
CA ILE A 55 5.16 -15.87 4.88
C ILE A 55 5.76 -15.23 6.13
N ASP A 56 6.62 -14.25 5.93
CA ASP A 56 7.33 -13.52 6.99
C ASP A 56 6.86 -12.05 6.95
N PRO A 57 5.81 -11.69 7.73
CA PRO A 57 5.35 -10.32 7.78
C PRO A 57 6.43 -9.44 8.39
N LYS A 58 6.65 -8.28 7.77
CA LYS A 58 7.54 -7.24 8.27
C LYS A 58 6.78 -5.92 8.32
N MET A 59 7.23 -5.02 9.19
CA MET A 59 6.76 -3.64 9.17
C MET A 59 6.98 -3.07 7.76
N ALA A 60 5.88 -2.68 7.12
CA ALA A 60 5.95 -2.01 5.84
C ALA A 60 6.56 -0.62 6.05
N VAL A 61 7.71 -0.38 5.43
CA VAL A 61 8.24 0.97 5.30
C VAL A 61 7.36 1.68 4.28
N ALA A 62 6.40 2.47 4.75
CA ALA A 62 5.48 3.17 3.88
C ALA A 62 6.27 4.04 2.88
N VAL A 63 6.21 3.70 1.59
CA VAL A 63 6.64 4.60 0.52
C VAL A 63 5.57 5.68 0.41
N THR A 64 5.74 6.70 1.24
CA THR A 64 4.99 7.97 1.35
C THR A 64 4.37 8.44 0.01
N LYS A 65 3.16 9.02 -0.16
CA LYS A 65 2.31 9.93 0.64
C LYS A 65 0.88 9.98 0.02
N PRO A 66 -0.22 10.03 0.80
CA PRO A 66 -1.60 10.19 0.29
C PRO A 66 -1.93 11.57 -0.34
N LYS A 67 -0.92 12.40 -0.66
CA LYS A 67 -1.08 13.76 -1.22
C LYS A 67 -0.13 14.04 -2.39
N LYS A 68 0.46 12.99 -3.00
CA LYS A 68 1.45 13.14 -4.07
C LYS A 68 0.84 12.71 -5.40
N LEU A 69 0.52 13.70 -6.23
CA LEU A 69 0.09 13.49 -7.61
C LEU A 69 1.31 13.53 -8.53
N PHE A 70 1.43 12.54 -9.41
CA PHE A 70 2.38 12.58 -10.52
C PHE A 70 1.70 13.25 -11.72
N VAL A 71 2.34 14.27 -12.30
CA VAL A 71 1.86 14.95 -13.50
C VAL A 71 2.93 14.82 -14.57
N GLY A 72 2.62 14.14 -15.67
CA GLY A 72 3.51 13.91 -16.82
C GLY A 72 2.87 14.38 -18.13
N GLY A 73 3.67 14.49 -19.20
CA GLY A 73 3.19 14.99 -20.51
C GLY A 73 3.04 16.51 -20.57
N ILE A 74 3.63 17.22 -19.61
CA ILE A 74 3.67 18.66 -19.55
C ILE A 74 4.74 19.17 -20.53
N SER A 75 4.42 20.18 -21.35
CA SER A 75 5.41 20.81 -22.23
C SER A 75 6.58 21.37 -21.42
N HIS A 76 7.79 21.37 -21.97
CA HIS A 76 8.99 21.89 -21.29
C HIS A 76 8.90 23.39 -20.93
N GLU A 77 7.95 24.11 -21.53
CA GLU A 77 7.72 25.53 -21.28
C GLU A 77 6.75 25.78 -20.10
N VAL A 78 5.97 24.78 -19.69
CA VAL A 78 4.98 24.94 -18.62
C VAL A 78 5.69 25.03 -17.28
N THR A 79 5.35 26.09 -16.55
CA THR A 79 5.93 26.40 -15.26
C THR A 79 5.11 25.82 -14.11
N VAL A 80 5.70 25.85 -12.91
CA VAL A 80 5.01 25.44 -11.69
C VAL A 80 3.79 26.32 -11.41
N ASP A 81 3.84 27.59 -11.80
CA ASP A 81 2.74 28.54 -11.59
C ASP A 81 1.52 28.16 -12.43
N ASP A 82 1.74 27.79 -13.69
CA ASP A 82 0.70 27.29 -14.59
C ASP A 82 0.02 26.03 -14.01
N ILE A 83 0.80 25.10 -13.45
CA ILE A 83 0.28 23.88 -12.82
C ILE A 83 -0.54 24.24 -11.59
N LYS A 84 -0.07 25.15 -10.75
CA LYS A 84 -0.79 25.57 -9.52
C LYS A 84 -2.08 26.32 -9.85
N GLU A 85 -2.04 27.26 -10.78
CA GLU A 85 -3.22 28.01 -11.21
C GLU A 85 -4.27 27.06 -11.81
N TYR A 86 -3.82 26.11 -12.65
CA TYR A 86 -4.70 25.11 -13.23
C TYR A 86 -5.34 24.23 -12.15
N PHE A 87 -4.54 23.59 -11.28
CA PHE A 87 -5.07 22.67 -10.27
C PHE A 87 -5.81 23.39 -9.13
N GLY A 88 -5.52 24.66 -8.86
CA GLY A 88 -6.22 25.49 -7.88
C GLY A 88 -7.70 25.72 -8.21
N LYS A 89 -8.11 25.56 -9.48
CA LYS A 89 -9.52 25.60 -9.90
C LYS A 89 -10.30 24.35 -9.47
N PHE A 90 -9.61 23.23 -9.22
CA PHE A 90 -10.22 21.95 -8.91
C PHE A 90 -10.26 21.65 -7.40
N GLY A 91 -9.79 22.58 -6.56
CA GLY A 91 -9.82 22.48 -5.11
C GLY A 91 -8.71 23.31 -4.46
N THR A 92 -8.81 23.53 -3.15
CA THR A 92 -7.80 24.18 -2.30
C THR A 92 -7.20 23.18 -1.32
#